data_AF-A0A7V4GYX7-F1
#
_entry.id   AF-A0A7V4GYX7-F1
#
_cell.length_a   1.000
_cell.length_b   1.000
_cell.length_c   1.000
_cell.angle_alpha   90.00
_cell.angle_beta   90.00
_cell.angle_gamma   90.00
#
_symmetry.space_group_name_H-M   'P 1'
#
loop_
_entity.id
_entity.type
_entity.pdbx_description
1 polymer ?
#
loop_
_entity_poly.entity_id
_entity_poly.type
_entity_poly.pdbx_seq_one_letter_code
_entity_poly.pdbx_strand_id
1 'polypeptide(L)'
;EPAFPERLAGDLQATLAHYYLRSEQYAQAAQPLEKALKDASNKTDRYRWTFILGQIYTLTGNPEKANQCFARVVKMSPPYEVTFNARIFMASNVKEGTGSAGAIRRELLKLANDQKNKEYLDQIYYALGNLALRQKDTAEAISFYARSARASGTNNRQKALSYLAVADLYFSRPDYISAAAYYDSASSFVDRRNFKNYDQIMARAQNLIQLARNIQTIQREDSLQRLSYMSKEELNAFIDKIIESVVQKEAEERQKMAEQMLADQINTGYGQQVLQDPTAAGQWYFYNANVRTQGEMEFRRKWGNRKLEDNWRRLNKGVSAGPAESNLAEAGRNGTQEEAGKALSNKSREFYLKDIPFTDSLREISSKRIEEALFNAGTLYLEKLNEPLLAAGSFRELIRRFHGSSYEPQALYNLYSVFSGLGKTTDAMAYRNLLTAKYPDNYYARVLTDPEYLEQLREEQQKPLRRYQEVYNDYLQERFPEVIALATQALREEKDTSLTSRYLYLKALAFARINQRDSLRSTLNTIL
;
A
#
# COMPACT_ATOMS: atom_id res chain seq x y z
N GLU A 1 -45.61 -18.95 34.06
CA GLU A 1 -44.62 -17.87 33.90
C GLU A 1 -45.34 -16.57 33.64
N PRO A 2 -44.93 -15.43 34.22
CA PRO A 2 -45.52 -14.15 33.87
C PRO A 2 -45.21 -13.82 32.40
N ALA A 3 -46.22 -13.34 31.66
CA ALA A 3 -46.04 -12.90 30.28
C ALA A 3 -45.01 -11.75 30.20
N PHE A 4 -44.24 -11.70 29.11
CA PHE A 4 -43.26 -10.65 28.89
C PHE A 4 -43.95 -9.27 28.89
N PRO A 5 -43.43 -8.25 29.61
CA PRO A 5 -44.10 -6.96 29.71
C PRO A 5 -44.28 -6.28 28.35
N GLU A 6 -45.52 -5.96 27.96
CA GLU A 6 -45.83 -5.34 26.66
C GLU A 6 -45.06 -4.04 26.42
N ARG A 7 -44.83 -3.25 27.47
CA ARG A 7 -44.04 -2.00 27.39
C ARG A 7 -42.59 -2.20 26.91
N LEU A 8 -42.06 -3.42 26.99
CA LEU A 8 -40.70 -3.77 26.56
C LEU A 8 -40.68 -4.50 25.21
N ALA A 9 -41.84 -4.72 24.57
CA ALA A 9 -41.93 -5.46 23.31
C ALA A 9 -41.09 -4.81 22.20
N GLY A 10 -41.13 -3.47 22.11
CA GLY A 10 -40.31 -2.71 21.18
C GLY A 10 -38.80 -2.88 21.41
N ASP A 11 -38.36 -2.82 22.68
CA ASP A 11 -36.96 -2.99 23.06
C ASP A 11 -36.45 -4.41 22.79
N LEU A 12 -37.30 -5.42 23.02
CA LEU A 12 -36.99 -6.81 22.68
C LEU A 12 -36.74 -6.98 21.18
N GLN A 13 -37.61 -6.40 20.35
CA GLN A 13 -37.47 -6.45 18.89
C GLN A 13 -36.24 -5.66 18.40
N ALA A 14 -35.95 -4.49 19.00
CA ALA A 14 -34.76 -3.71 18.71
C ALA A 14 -33.47 -4.46 19.10
N THR A 15 -33.50 -5.19 20.23
CA THR A 15 -32.39 -6.03 20.70
C THR A 15 -32.15 -7.21 19.75
N LEU A 16 -33.22 -7.84 19.27
CA LEU A 16 -33.13 -8.90 18.26
C LEU A 16 -32.57 -8.38 16.93
N ALA A 17 -33.00 -7.20 16.47
CA ALA A 17 -32.41 -6.54 15.30
C ALA A 17 -30.92 -6.28 15.52
N HIS A 18 -30.54 -5.79 16.71
CA HIS A 18 -29.14 -5.56 17.06
C HIS A 18 -28.31 -6.85 17.03
N TYR A 19 -28.83 -7.95 17.56
CA TYR A 19 -28.18 -9.26 17.49
C TYR A 19 -27.90 -9.69 16.03
N TYR A 20 -28.88 -9.57 15.14
CA TYR A 20 -28.69 -9.87 13.72
C TYR A 20 -27.67 -8.95 13.06
N LEU A 21 -27.66 -7.65 13.38
CA LEU A 21 -26.66 -6.70 12.87
C LEU A 21 -25.24 -7.06 13.33
N ARG A 22 -25.08 -7.44 14.60
CA ARG A 22 -23.78 -7.87 15.15
C ARG A 22 -23.30 -9.20 14.55
N SER A 23 -24.22 -10.02 14.08
CA SER A 23 -23.96 -11.30 13.41
C SER A 23 -23.87 -11.17 11.87
N GLU A 24 -23.88 -9.93 11.34
CA GLU A 24 -23.86 -9.61 9.89
C GLU A 24 -25.03 -10.21 9.08
N GLN A 25 -26.11 -10.59 9.77
CA GLN A 25 -27.34 -11.12 9.21
C GLN A 25 -28.30 -9.98 8.85
N TYR A 26 -27.90 -9.11 7.93
CA TYR A 26 -28.60 -7.86 7.63
C TYR A 26 -30.05 -8.08 7.13
N ALA A 27 -30.30 -9.13 6.35
CA ALA A 27 -31.63 -9.45 5.85
C ALA A 27 -32.62 -9.78 6.99
N GLN A 28 -32.16 -10.52 8.01
CA GLN A 28 -32.97 -10.86 9.17
C GLN A 28 -33.20 -9.69 10.12
N ALA A 29 -32.34 -8.66 10.09
CA ALA A 29 -32.43 -7.52 11.01
C ALA A 29 -33.60 -6.55 10.70
N ALA A 30 -34.07 -6.50 9.44
CA ALA A 30 -35.09 -5.54 9.01
C ALA A 30 -36.43 -5.75 9.70
N GLN A 31 -36.96 -6.98 9.69
CA GLN A 31 -38.30 -7.28 10.20
C GLN A 31 -38.45 -7.04 11.71
N PRO A 32 -37.51 -7.46 12.59
CA PRO A 32 -37.56 -7.10 14.00
C PRO A 32 -37.51 -5.58 14.20
N LEU A 33 -36.69 -4.85 13.45
CA LEU A 33 -36.61 -3.39 13.58
C LEU A 33 -37.88 -2.67 13.13
N GLU A 34 -38.57 -3.18 12.11
CA GLU A 34 -39.89 -2.71 11.71
C GLU A 34 -40.96 -2.94 12.77
N LYS A 35 -40.90 -4.08 13.49
CA LYS A 35 -41.77 -4.33 14.65
C LYS A 35 -41.45 -3.38 15.79
N ALA A 36 -40.18 -3.19 16.12
CA ALA A 36 -39.73 -2.26 17.15
C ALA A 36 -40.26 -0.84 16.90
N LEU A 37 -40.23 -0.37 15.65
CA LEU A 37 -40.74 0.95 15.26
C LEU A 37 -42.23 1.18 15.54
N LYS A 38 -43.06 0.12 15.59
CA LYS A 38 -44.49 0.25 15.94
C LYS A 38 -44.68 0.62 17.41
N ASP A 39 -43.79 0.12 18.26
CA ASP A 39 -43.86 0.27 19.72
C ASP A 39 -42.86 1.33 20.25
N ALA A 40 -42.28 2.14 19.35
CA ALA A 40 -41.25 3.11 19.70
C ALA A 40 -41.80 4.24 20.59
N SER A 41 -41.40 4.21 21.86
CA SER A 41 -41.92 5.05 22.93
C SER A 41 -41.49 6.52 22.84
N ASN A 42 -40.27 6.80 22.38
CA ASN A 42 -39.70 8.16 22.35
C ASN A 42 -39.24 8.60 20.95
N LYS A 43 -39.08 9.92 20.77
CA LYS A 43 -38.66 10.53 19.50
C LYS A 43 -37.28 10.04 19.06
N THR A 44 -36.36 9.84 20.00
CA THR A 44 -34.98 9.40 19.76
C THR A 44 -34.93 8.03 19.10
N ASP A 45 -35.64 7.06 19.65
CA ASP A 45 -35.69 5.70 19.12
C ASP A 45 -36.37 5.68 17.75
N ARG A 46 -37.45 6.45 17.56
CA ARG A 46 -38.13 6.54 16.26
C ARG A 46 -37.17 6.94 15.14
N TYR A 47 -36.43 8.04 15.29
CA TYR A 47 -35.53 8.46 14.22
C TYR A 47 -34.29 7.57 14.11
N ARG A 48 -33.73 7.08 15.23
CA ARG A 48 -32.54 6.20 15.21
C ARG A 48 -32.84 4.85 14.57
N TRP A 49 -33.94 4.20 14.96
CA TRP A 49 -34.33 2.93 14.38
C TRP A 49 -34.76 3.09 12.92
N THR A 50 -35.44 4.18 12.55
CA THR A 50 -35.75 4.45 11.13
C THR A 50 -34.47 4.67 10.33
N PHE A 51 -33.47 5.35 10.90
CA PHE A 51 -32.17 5.54 10.26
C PHE A 51 -31.43 4.20 10.06
N ILE A 52 -31.36 3.36 11.10
CA ILE A 52 -30.74 2.03 11.03
C ILE A 52 -31.48 1.14 10.02
N LEU A 53 -32.82 1.20 9.98
CA LEU A 53 -33.61 0.47 8.99
C LEU A 53 -33.26 0.91 7.56
N GLY A 54 -33.04 2.22 7.35
CA GLY A 54 -32.52 2.75 6.09
C GLY A 54 -31.16 2.15 5.72
N GLN A 55 -30.23 2.06 6.68
CA GLN A 55 -28.91 1.44 6.47
C GLN A 55 -29.01 -0.06 6.13
N ILE A 56 -29.90 -0.79 6.82
CA ILE A 56 -30.17 -2.20 6.52
C ILE A 56 -30.69 -2.36 5.09
N TYR A 57 -31.61 -1.49 4.67
CA TYR A 57 -32.12 -1.52 3.31
C TYR A 57 -31.06 -1.16 2.26
N THR A 58 -30.13 -0.26 2.56
CA THR A 58 -28.96 -0.01 1.70
C THR A 58 -28.09 -1.27 1.57
N LEU A 59 -27.77 -1.92 2.68
CA LEU A 59 -26.90 -3.12 2.69
C LEU A 59 -27.54 -4.35 2.03
N THR A 60 -28.87 -4.45 2.09
CA THR A 60 -29.62 -5.57 1.49
C THR A 60 -30.06 -5.30 0.05
N GLY A 61 -29.58 -4.22 -0.59
CA GLY A 61 -29.84 -3.94 -2.00
C GLY A 61 -31.23 -3.36 -2.30
N ASN A 62 -31.87 -2.71 -1.32
CA ASN A 62 -33.21 -2.11 -1.44
C ASN A 62 -33.15 -0.56 -1.36
N PRO A 63 -32.56 0.14 -2.35
CA PRO A 63 -32.30 1.59 -2.27
C PRO A 63 -33.56 2.45 -2.18
N GLU A 64 -34.68 2.00 -2.74
CA GLU A 64 -35.96 2.73 -2.67
C GLU A 64 -36.50 2.77 -1.23
N LYS A 65 -36.57 1.60 -0.58
CA LYS A 65 -36.98 1.50 0.84
C LYS A 65 -35.99 2.25 1.75
N ALA A 66 -34.70 2.17 1.45
CA ALA A 66 -33.67 2.91 2.16
C ALA A 66 -33.93 4.42 2.09
N ASN A 67 -34.14 4.96 0.89
CA ASN A 67 -34.41 6.39 0.68
C ASN A 67 -35.72 6.85 1.30
N GLN A 68 -36.76 6.01 1.31
CA GLN A 68 -38.00 6.29 2.05
C GLN A 68 -37.73 6.41 3.56
N CYS A 69 -36.90 5.53 4.13
CA CYS A 69 -36.52 5.60 5.53
C CYS A 69 -35.72 6.88 5.84
N PHE A 70 -34.70 7.20 5.05
CA PHE A 70 -33.90 8.41 5.25
C PHE A 70 -34.72 9.70 5.06
N ALA A 71 -35.63 9.75 4.08
CA ALA A 71 -36.56 10.87 3.92
C ALA A 71 -37.51 11.01 5.13
N ARG A 72 -37.99 9.90 5.70
CA ARG A 72 -38.76 9.92 6.95
C ARG A 72 -37.92 10.45 8.12
N VAL A 73 -36.65 10.05 8.24
CA VAL A 73 -35.74 10.58 9.26
C VAL A 73 -35.61 12.10 9.16
N VAL A 74 -35.37 12.64 7.96
CA VAL A 74 -35.27 14.10 7.74
C VAL A 74 -36.55 14.82 8.18
N LYS A 75 -37.73 14.26 7.89
CA LYS A 75 -39.04 14.81 8.29
C LYS A 75 -39.27 14.79 9.81
N MET A 76 -38.59 13.93 10.56
CA MET A 76 -38.71 13.87 12.03
C MET A 76 -37.92 14.97 12.74
N SER A 77 -37.15 15.78 11.98
CA SER A 77 -36.29 16.85 12.50
C SER A 77 -35.42 16.37 13.68
N PRO A 78 -34.53 15.38 13.47
CA PRO A 78 -33.55 14.94 14.46
C PRO A 78 -32.40 15.97 14.56
N PRO A 79 -31.43 15.77 15.47
CA PRO A 79 -30.20 16.56 15.49
C PRO A 79 -29.53 16.66 14.11
N TYR A 80 -28.77 17.73 13.92
CA TYR A 80 -28.22 18.10 12.62
C TYR A 80 -27.42 16.96 11.98
N GLU A 81 -26.59 16.28 12.77
CA GLU A 81 -25.71 15.20 12.35
C GLU A 81 -26.49 14.03 11.75
N VAL A 82 -27.65 13.70 12.33
CA VAL A 82 -28.51 12.63 11.84
C VAL A 82 -29.16 13.02 10.52
N THR A 83 -29.63 14.27 10.42
CA THR A 83 -30.20 14.82 9.19
C THR A 83 -29.17 14.85 8.07
N PHE A 84 -27.95 15.30 8.38
CA PHE A 84 -26.81 15.34 7.48
C PHE A 84 -26.48 13.94 6.95
N ASN A 85 -26.28 12.98 7.85
CA ASN A 85 -25.97 11.60 7.47
C ASN A 85 -27.10 10.97 6.63
N ALA A 86 -28.37 11.24 6.96
CA ALA A 86 -29.50 10.73 6.19
C ALA A 86 -29.45 11.22 4.73
N ARG A 87 -29.10 12.50 4.51
CA ARG A 87 -28.91 13.05 3.15
C ARG A 87 -27.72 12.42 2.42
N ILE A 88 -26.62 12.16 3.11
CA ILE A 88 -25.45 11.44 2.56
C ILE A 88 -25.83 10.02 2.12
N PHE A 89 -26.57 9.28 2.94
CA PHE A 89 -27.04 7.94 2.59
C PHE A 89 -28.05 7.97 1.42
N MET A 90 -28.94 8.97 1.36
CA MET A 90 -29.83 9.15 0.22
C MET A 90 -29.05 9.34 -1.08
N ALA A 91 -27.98 10.14 -1.05
CA ALA A 91 -27.11 10.32 -2.20
C ALA A 91 -26.39 9.02 -2.61
N SER A 92 -26.02 8.21 -1.62
CA SER A 92 -25.33 6.93 -1.83
C SER A 92 -26.23 5.84 -2.40
N ASN A 93 -27.56 6.01 -2.36
CA ASN A 93 -28.56 5.04 -2.82
C ASN A 93 -29.19 5.38 -4.19
N VAL A 94 -28.66 6.38 -4.90
CA VAL A 94 -29.19 6.76 -6.22
C VAL A 94 -29.00 5.62 -7.21
N LYS A 95 -30.11 5.20 -7.84
CA LYS A 95 -30.07 4.23 -8.94
C LYS A 95 -29.46 4.88 -10.19
N GLU A 96 -28.64 4.11 -10.91
CA GLU A 96 -28.08 4.52 -12.19
C GLU A 96 -29.20 4.90 -13.18
N GLY A 97 -28.97 5.93 -14.00
CA GLY A 97 -29.94 6.38 -15.02
C GLY A 97 -31.15 7.15 -14.48
N THR A 98 -31.26 7.40 -13.17
CA THR A 98 -32.35 8.22 -12.62
C THR A 98 -32.03 9.71 -12.73
N GLY A 99 -33.02 10.52 -13.13
CA GLY A 99 -32.90 11.99 -13.19
C GLY A 99 -32.66 12.68 -11.83
N SER A 100 -32.73 11.94 -10.72
CA SER A 100 -32.50 12.45 -9.35
C SER A 100 -31.04 12.77 -9.04
N ALA A 101 -30.07 12.21 -9.78
CA ALA A 101 -28.65 12.41 -9.50
C ALA A 101 -28.22 13.89 -9.53
N GLY A 102 -28.73 14.66 -10.50
CA GLY A 102 -28.43 16.10 -10.61
C GLY A 102 -28.99 16.93 -9.46
N ALA A 103 -30.17 16.57 -8.94
CA ALA A 103 -30.76 17.25 -7.77
C ALA A 103 -29.91 16.99 -6.51
N ILE A 104 -29.53 15.74 -6.29
CA ILE A 104 -28.72 15.31 -5.15
C ILE A 104 -27.33 15.92 -5.20
N ARG A 105 -26.69 15.95 -6.37
CA ARG A 105 -25.41 16.63 -6.57
C ARG A 105 -25.46 18.10 -6.15
N ARG A 106 -26.50 18.83 -6.58
CA ARG A 106 -26.70 20.23 -6.19
C ARG A 106 -26.89 20.38 -4.69
N GLU A 107 -27.61 19.47 -4.04
CA GLU A 107 -27.78 19.47 -2.59
C GLU A 107 -26.45 19.23 -1.86
N LEU A 108 -25.67 18.23 -2.27
CA LEU A 108 -24.35 17.96 -1.69
C LEU A 108 -23.38 19.13 -1.88
N LEU A 109 -23.36 19.77 -3.05
CA LEU A 109 -22.54 20.96 -3.28
C LEU A 109 -22.98 22.15 -2.43
N LYS A 110 -24.29 22.34 -2.21
CA LYS A 110 -24.79 23.34 -1.27
C LYS A 110 -24.33 23.04 0.16
N LEU A 111 -24.38 21.78 0.59
CA LEU A 111 -23.86 21.37 1.89
C LEU A 111 -22.35 21.62 1.99
N ALA A 112 -21.58 21.34 0.93
CA ALA A 112 -20.13 21.59 0.90
C ALA A 112 -19.77 23.07 1.00
N ASN A 113 -20.64 23.96 0.52
CA ASN A 113 -20.43 25.41 0.56
C ASN A 113 -20.93 26.06 1.86
N ASP A 114 -21.70 25.35 2.68
CA ASP A 114 -22.18 25.86 3.96
C ASP A 114 -21.07 25.80 5.01
N GLN A 115 -20.73 26.94 5.60
CA GLN A 115 -19.66 27.07 6.59
C GLN A 115 -19.90 26.20 7.84
N LYS A 116 -21.16 25.87 8.16
CA LYS A 116 -21.53 24.95 9.25
C LYS A 116 -21.03 23.52 9.02
N ASN A 117 -20.75 23.16 7.76
CA ASN A 117 -20.31 21.82 7.37
C ASN A 117 -18.79 21.68 7.22
N LYS A 118 -18.01 22.67 7.69
CA LYS A 118 -16.55 22.63 7.56
C LYS A 118 -15.95 21.32 8.11
N GLU A 119 -16.51 20.78 9.19
CA GLU A 119 -16.09 19.52 9.82
C GLU A 119 -16.55 18.26 9.09
N TYR A 120 -17.52 18.37 8.18
CA TYR A 120 -18.11 17.26 7.41
C TYR A 120 -17.72 17.26 5.93
N LEU A 121 -16.85 18.18 5.51
CA LEU A 121 -16.44 18.32 4.11
C LEU A 121 -15.86 17.03 3.54
N ASP A 122 -15.12 16.29 4.36
CA ASP A 122 -14.56 14.98 4.00
C ASP A 122 -15.65 14.00 3.53
N GLN A 123 -16.72 13.86 4.31
CA GLN A 123 -17.84 12.97 4.04
C GLN A 123 -18.67 13.46 2.85
N ILE A 124 -18.87 14.77 2.71
CA ILE A 124 -19.60 15.35 1.58
C ILE A 124 -18.86 15.08 0.26
N TYR A 125 -17.54 15.34 0.23
CA TYR A 125 -16.73 15.07 -0.95
C TYR A 125 -16.66 13.57 -1.25
N TYR A 126 -16.58 12.71 -0.24
CA TYR A 126 -16.63 11.26 -0.47
C TYR A 126 -17.97 10.83 -1.10
N ALA A 127 -19.09 11.37 -0.61
CA ALA A 127 -20.41 11.11 -1.18
C ALA A 127 -20.54 11.61 -2.63
N LEU A 128 -19.98 12.80 -2.94
CA LEU A 128 -19.89 13.31 -4.31
C LEU A 128 -19.06 12.38 -5.21
N GLY A 129 -17.95 11.83 -4.70
CA GLY A 129 -17.14 10.84 -5.41
C GLY A 129 -17.92 9.56 -5.71
N ASN A 130 -18.66 9.03 -4.73
CA ASN A 130 -19.53 7.86 -4.93
C ASN A 130 -20.63 8.12 -5.95
N LEU A 131 -21.22 9.32 -5.94
CA LEU A 131 -22.24 9.72 -6.91
C LEU A 131 -21.66 9.77 -8.32
N ALA A 132 -20.49 10.41 -8.50
CA ALA A 132 -19.78 10.47 -9.78
C ALA A 132 -19.41 9.06 -10.29
N LEU A 133 -18.94 8.18 -9.41
CA LEU A 133 -18.61 6.80 -9.76
C LEU A 133 -19.85 6.02 -10.25
N ARG A 134 -21.01 6.20 -9.60
CA ARG A 134 -22.28 5.62 -10.06
C ARG A 134 -22.74 6.17 -11.41
N GLN A 135 -22.33 7.38 -11.75
CA GLN A 135 -22.55 7.99 -13.07
C GLN A 135 -21.47 7.59 -14.09
N LYS A 136 -20.57 6.67 -13.73
CA LYS A 136 -19.42 6.22 -14.55
C LYS A 136 -18.40 7.33 -14.86
N ASP A 137 -18.47 8.47 -14.17
CA ASP A 137 -17.47 9.53 -14.25
C ASP A 137 -16.36 9.27 -13.22
N THR A 138 -15.42 8.40 -13.60
CA THR A 138 -14.30 8.01 -12.73
C THR A 138 -13.31 9.16 -12.52
N ALA A 139 -13.14 10.05 -13.49
CA ALA A 139 -12.20 11.16 -13.37
C ALA A 139 -12.67 12.15 -12.30
N GLU A 140 -13.96 12.48 -12.34
CA GLU A 140 -14.58 13.31 -11.32
C GLU A 140 -14.64 12.61 -9.96
N ALA A 141 -14.91 11.30 -9.93
CA ALA A 141 -14.87 10.52 -8.69
C ALA A 141 -13.51 10.61 -8.00
N ILE A 142 -12.41 10.41 -8.74
CA ILE A 142 -11.04 10.54 -8.24
C ILE A 142 -10.80 11.95 -7.67
N SER A 143 -11.23 12.99 -8.39
CA SER A 143 -11.10 14.38 -7.93
C SER A 143 -11.80 14.62 -6.60
N PHE A 144 -13.05 14.15 -6.46
CA PHE A 144 -13.80 14.30 -5.22
C PHE A 144 -13.24 13.46 -4.07
N TYR A 145 -12.79 12.23 -4.30
CA TYR A 145 -12.12 11.45 -3.27
C TYR A 145 -10.81 12.10 -2.81
N ALA A 146 -10.02 12.67 -3.73
CA ALA A 146 -8.82 13.42 -3.38
C ALA A 146 -9.16 14.67 -2.53
N ARG A 147 -10.23 15.40 -2.88
CA ARG A 147 -10.74 16.53 -2.05
C ARG A 147 -11.18 16.05 -0.66
N SER A 148 -11.84 14.90 -0.58
CA SER A 148 -12.24 14.28 0.69
C SER A 148 -11.02 13.97 1.57
N ALA A 149 -9.99 13.34 1.01
CA ALA A 149 -8.76 13.03 1.74
C ALA A 149 -8.04 14.29 2.25
N ARG A 150 -8.03 15.38 1.47
CA ARG A 150 -7.47 16.67 1.89
C ARG A 150 -8.30 17.35 2.98
N ALA A 151 -9.62 17.26 2.90
CA ALA A 151 -10.52 17.81 3.91
C ALA A 151 -10.51 17.01 5.24
N SER A 152 -10.03 15.76 5.20
CA SER A 152 -9.92 14.88 6.36
C SER A 152 -8.72 15.27 7.24
N GLY A 153 -8.93 16.21 8.16
CA GLY A 153 -7.92 16.63 9.13
C GLY A 153 -7.66 15.58 10.22
N THR A 154 -8.65 15.35 11.08
CA THR A 154 -8.58 14.42 12.23
C THR A 154 -9.26 13.07 11.96
N ASN A 155 -10.08 12.98 10.90
CA ASN A 155 -10.83 11.79 10.54
C ASN A 155 -9.97 10.81 9.72
N ASN A 156 -9.03 10.12 10.39
CA ASN A 156 -8.12 9.17 9.75
C ASN A 156 -8.86 8.05 9.00
N ARG A 157 -10.01 7.61 9.54
CA ARG A 157 -10.83 6.58 8.90
C ARG A 157 -11.37 7.05 7.55
N GLN A 158 -11.95 8.24 7.48
CA GLN A 158 -12.43 8.80 6.21
C GLN A 158 -11.28 9.06 5.24
N LYS A 159 -10.15 9.56 5.74
CA LYS A 159 -8.94 9.77 4.93
C LYS A 159 -8.46 8.48 4.28
N ALA A 160 -8.37 7.39 5.05
CA ALA A 160 -8.04 6.06 4.56
C ALA A 160 -9.05 5.57 3.51
N LEU A 161 -10.35 5.68 3.77
CA LEU A 161 -11.40 5.29 2.81
C LEU A 161 -11.30 6.06 1.49
N SER A 162 -11.01 7.35 1.54
CA SER A 162 -10.86 8.20 0.37
C SER A 162 -9.63 7.82 -0.45
N TYR A 163 -8.49 7.55 0.19
CA TYR A 163 -7.31 7.05 -0.51
C TYR A 163 -7.52 5.67 -1.11
N LEU A 164 -8.13 4.73 -0.37
CA LEU A 164 -8.46 3.39 -0.88
C LEU A 164 -9.38 3.46 -2.09
N ALA A 165 -10.41 4.32 -2.06
CA ALA A 165 -11.31 4.49 -3.19
C ALA A 165 -10.56 4.94 -4.46
N VAL A 166 -9.62 5.87 -4.34
CA VAL A 166 -8.78 6.28 -5.48
C VAL A 166 -7.84 5.15 -5.91
N ALA A 167 -7.22 4.47 -4.95
CA ALA A 167 -6.30 3.37 -5.21
C ALA A 167 -6.97 2.22 -5.97
N ASP A 168 -8.19 1.85 -5.58
CA ASP A 168 -9.00 0.81 -6.22
C ASP A 168 -9.38 1.19 -7.65
N LEU A 169 -9.67 2.47 -7.91
CA LEU A 169 -9.97 2.94 -9.26
C LEU A 169 -8.76 2.85 -10.18
N TYR A 170 -7.56 3.22 -9.71
CA TYR A 170 -6.33 3.03 -10.47
C TYR A 170 -5.96 1.55 -10.63
N PHE A 171 -6.17 0.74 -9.59
CA PHE A 171 -5.95 -0.70 -9.63
C PHE A 171 -6.85 -1.37 -10.68
N SER A 172 -8.13 -1.00 -10.75
CA SER A 172 -9.07 -1.50 -11.76
C SER A 172 -8.72 -1.09 -13.19
N ARG A 173 -7.91 -0.03 -13.34
CA ARG A 173 -7.45 0.53 -14.61
C ARG A 173 -5.93 0.35 -14.71
N PRO A 174 -5.40 -0.88 -14.80
CA PRO A 174 -4.02 -1.36 -14.52
C PRO A 174 -2.87 -0.32 -14.40
N ASP A 175 -3.06 0.74 -13.63
CA ASP A 175 -2.15 1.84 -13.40
C ASP A 175 -1.60 1.63 -11.99
N TYR A 176 -0.78 0.59 -11.91
CA TYR A 176 -0.28 0.08 -10.65
C TYR A 176 0.66 1.07 -9.96
N ILE A 177 1.26 2.01 -10.69
CA ILE A 177 2.09 3.07 -10.12
C ILE A 177 1.21 4.03 -9.31
N SER A 178 0.14 4.55 -9.92
CA SER A 178 -0.81 5.42 -9.23
C SER A 178 -1.50 4.66 -8.10
N ALA A 179 -1.94 3.43 -8.35
CA ALA A 179 -2.58 2.60 -7.32
C ALA A 179 -1.67 2.39 -6.12
N ALA A 180 -0.39 2.06 -6.33
CA ALA A 180 0.59 1.87 -5.26
C ALA A 180 0.76 3.13 -4.40
N ALA A 181 0.87 4.31 -5.02
CA ALA A 181 1.03 5.58 -4.28
C ALA A 181 -0.17 5.88 -3.37
N TYR A 182 -1.39 5.61 -3.84
CA TYR A 182 -2.61 5.80 -3.06
C TYR A 182 -2.80 4.72 -1.98
N TYR A 183 -2.43 3.47 -2.27
CA TYR A 183 -2.42 2.39 -1.27
C TYR A 183 -1.39 2.65 -0.16
N ASP A 184 -0.20 3.14 -0.50
CA ASP A 184 0.83 3.55 0.45
C ASP A 184 0.32 4.67 1.37
N SER A 185 -0.26 5.71 0.77
CA SER A 185 -0.92 6.80 1.52
C SER A 185 -2.03 6.28 2.43
N ALA A 186 -2.89 5.38 1.95
CA ALA A 186 -3.94 4.77 2.75
C ALA A 186 -3.38 3.97 3.93
N SER A 187 -2.30 3.21 3.73
CA SER A 187 -1.70 2.33 4.74
C SER A 187 -1.27 3.09 6.01
N SER A 188 -0.92 4.37 5.88
CA SER A 188 -0.56 5.24 7.00
C SER A 188 -1.74 5.61 7.91
N PHE A 189 -2.98 5.45 7.43
CA PHE A 189 -4.20 5.83 8.16
C PHE A 189 -5.13 4.66 8.48
N VAL A 190 -4.86 3.48 7.91
CA VAL A 190 -5.62 2.25 8.15
C VAL A 190 -5.17 1.60 9.46
N ASP A 191 -6.12 1.22 10.31
CA ASP A 191 -5.87 0.56 11.58
C ASP A 191 -6.74 -0.69 11.78
N ARG A 192 -6.24 -1.64 12.57
CA ARG A 192 -6.90 -2.93 12.83
C ARG A 192 -8.24 -2.82 13.54
N ARG A 193 -8.50 -1.72 14.27
CA ARG A 193 -9.76 -1.55 15.02
C ARG A 193 -10.89 -1.08 14.10
N ASN A 194 -10.56 -0.24 13.12
CA ASN A 194 -11.55 0.35 12.22
C ASN A 194 -11.74 -0.40 10.90
N PHE A 195 -10.76 -1.21 10.47
CA PHE A 195 -10.78 -1.93 9.20
C PHE A 195 -10.67 -3.44 9.40
N LYS A 196 -11.79 -4.16 9.19
CA LYS A 196 -11.82 -5.63 9.30
C LYS A 196 -10.90 -6.33 8.30
N ASN A 197 -10.71 -5.72 7.14
CA ASN A 197 -9.84 -6.20 6.06
C ASN A 197 -8.42 -5.58 6.13
N TYR A 198 -7.97 -5.16 7.32
CA TYR A 198 -6.65 -4.56 7.52
C TYR A 198 -5.52 -5.35 6.85
N ASP A 199 -5.39 -6.65 7.15
CA ASP A 199 -4.26 -7.44 6.65
C ASP A 199 -4.31 -7.57 5.10
N GLN A 200 -5.49 -7.62 4.51
CA GLN A 200 -5.66 -7.63 3.05
C GLN A 200 -5.23 -6.30 2.41
N ILE A 201 -5.62 -5.18 3.01
CA ILE A 201 -5.24 -3.84 2.54
C ILE A 201 -3.71 -3.68 2.61
N MET A 202 -3.10 -4.04 3.74
CA MET A 202 -1.65 -3.93 3.93
C MET A 202 -0.87 -4.82 2.97
N ALA A 203 -1.30 -6.08 2.81
CA ALA A 203 -0.67 -7.00 1.87
C ALA A 203 -0.76 -6.49 0.42
N ARG A 204 -1.93 -5.99 0.01
CA ARG A 204 -2.10 -5.41 -1.33
C ARG A 204 -1.24 -4.16 -1.52
N ALA A 205 -1.18 -3.27 -0.54
CA ALA A 205 -0.33 -2.09 -0.60
C ALA A 205 1.14 -2.47 -0.78
N GLN A 206 1.65 -3.40 0.04
CA GLN A 206 3.03 -3.88 -0.07
C GLN A 206 3.33 -4.51 -1.43
N ASN A 207 2.45 -5.36 -1.94
CA ASN A 207 2.61 -6.00 -3.24
C ASN A 207 2.61 -4.98 -4.39
N LEU A 208 1.72 -3.98 -4.33
CA LEU A 208 1.64 -2.92 -5.32
C LEU A 208 2.85 -1.99 -5.29
N ILE A 209 3.37 -1.64 -4.12
CA ILE A 209 4.60 -0.85 -3.99
C ILE A 209 5.78 -1.58 -4.63
N GLN A 210 5.92 -2.89 -4.37
CA GLN A 210 6.95 -3.70 -5.00
C GLN A 210 6.78 -3.77 -6.52
N LEU A 211 5.55 -3.96 -6.99
CA LEU A 211 5.26 -4.00 -8.43
C LEU A 211 5.58 -2.65 -9.10
N ALA A 212 5.09 -1.56 -8.53
CA ALA A 212 5.33 -0.21 -9.04
C ALA A 212 6.82 0.10 -9.12
N ARG A 213 7.61 -0.30 -8.11
CA ARG A 213 9.06 -0.15 -8.14
C ARG A 213 9.69 -0.88 -9.33
N ASN A 214 9.30 -2.12 -9.60
CA ASN A 214 9.83 -2.87 -10.75
C ASN A 214 9.43 -2.22 -12.08
N ILE A 215 8.17 -1.80 -12.22
CA ILE A 215 7.69 -1.08 -13.43
C ILE A 215 8.49 0.21 -13.63
N GLN A 216 8.69 0.99 -12.56
CA GLN A 216 9.46 2.24 -12.60
C GLN A 216 10.94 1.98 -12.93
N THR A 217 11.54 0.91 -12.40
CA THR A 217 12.90 0.51 -12.78
C THR A 217 12.98 0.22 -14.28
N ILE A 218 12.06 -0.57 -14.83
CA ILE A 218 12.02 -0.85 -16.28
C ILE A 218 11.90 0.45 -17.08
N GLN A 219 10.92 1.30 -16.76
CA GLN A 219 10.67 2.56 -17.47
C GLN A 219 11.87 3.52 -17.39
N ARG A 220 12.49 3.63 -16.20
CA ARG A 220 13.64 4.50 -15.97
C ARG A 220 14.84 4.01 -16.76
N GLU A 221 15.20 2.74 -16.62
CA GLU A 221 16.38 2.17 -17.26
C GLU A 221 16.22 2.16 -18.80
N ASP A 222 15.03 1.83 -19.33
CA ASP A 222 14.73 1.94 -20.77
C ASP A 222 14.91 3.38 -21.28
N SER A 223 14.48 4.37 -20.48
CA SER A 223 14.64 5.79 -20.82
C SER A 223 16.11 6.19 -20.80
N LEU A 224 16.86 5.81 -19.76
CA LEU A 224 18.28 6.12 -19.63
C LEU A 224 19.11 5.49 -20.74
N GLN A 225 18.85 4.23 -21.10
CA GLN A 225 19.50 3.58 -22.24
C GLN A 225 19.18 4.30 -23.54
N ARG A 226 17.93 4.69 -23.78
CA ARG A 226 17.56 5.47 -24.98
C ARG A 226 18.33 6.79 -25.07
N LEU A 227 18.46 7.50 -23.95
CA LEU A 227 19.24 8.75 -23.89
C LEU A 227 20.72 8.51 -24.16
N SER A 228 21.27 7.34 -23.79
CA SER A 228 22.68 7.01 -24.03
C SER A 228 23.05 6.87 -25.52
N TYR A 229 22.07 6.63 -26.39
CA TYR A 229 22.24 6.51 -27.84
C TYR A 229 22.02 7.83 -28.60
N MET A 230 21.58 8.90 -27.93
CA MET A 230 21.39 10.20 -28.57
C MET A 230 22.73 10.89 -28.87
N SER A 231 22.76 11.73 -29.90
CA SER A 231 23.88 12.65 -30.09
C SER A 231 23.99 13.63 -28.92
N LYS A 232 25.18 14.21 -28.72
CA LYS A 232 25.41 15.15 -27.61
C LYS A 232 24.51 16.38 -27.73
N GLU A 233 24.26 16.84 -28.95
CA GLU A 233 23.42 17.99 -29.28
C GLU A 233 21.95 17.71 -28.93
N GLU A 234 21.42 16.58 -29.39
CA GLU A 234 20.04 16.16 -29.09
C GLU A 234 19.83 15.92 -27.59
N LEU A 235 20.79 15.27 -26.93
CA LEU A 235 20.73 14.98 -25.50
C LEU A 235 20.71 16.28 -24.67
N ASN A 236 21.58 17.24 -25.01
CA ASN A 236 21.60 18.53 -24.33
C ASN A 236 20.28 19.29 -24.52
N ALA A 237 19.75 19.32 -25.75
CA ALA A 237 18.47 19.98 -26.03
C ALA A 237 17.31 19.32 -25.26
N PHE A 238 17.32 17.99 -25.16
CA PHE A 238 16.34 17.24 -24.37
C PHE A 238 16.43 17.59 -22.88
N ILE A 239 17.64 17.60 -22.31
CA ILE A 239 17.88 17.97 -20.91
C ILE A 239 17.48 19.43 -20.63
N ASP A 240 17.80 20.35 -21.54
CA ASP A 240 17.44 21.76 -21.40
C ASP A 240 15.92 21.94 -21.33
N LYS A 241 15.16 21.19 -22.14
CA LYS A 241 13.69 21.19 -22.09
C LYS A 241 13.15 20.68 -20.75
N ILE A 242 13.81 19.67 -20.16
CA ILE A 242 13.45 19.20 -18.80
C ILE A 242 13.73 20.29 -17.78
N ILE A 243 14.91 20.92 -17.83
CA ILE A 243 15.30 22.01 -16.92
C ILE A 243 14.31 23.17 -17.04
N GLU A 244 13.92 23.55 -18.25
CA GLU A 244 12.92 24.60 -18.51
C GLU A 244 11.58 24.23 -17.85
N SER A 245 11.10 22.99 -18.03
CA SER A 245 9.88 22.52 -17.38
C SER A 245 9.96 22.54 -15.85
N VAL A 246 11.11 22.19 -15.27
CA VAL A 246 11.34 22.26 -13.82
C VAL A 246 11.31 23.70 -13.32
N VAL A 247 12.01 24.61 -14.01
CA VAL A 247 12.03 26.03 -13.68
C VAL A 247 10.63 26.64 -13.79
N GLN A 248 9.87 26.28 -14.83
CA GLN A 248 8.50 26.75 -15.02
C GLN A 248 7.58 26.25 -13.91
N LYS A 249 7.61 24.96 -13.57
CA LYS A 249 6.78 24.40 -12.48
C LYS A 249 7.09 25.06 -11.14
N GLU A 250 8.36 25.24 -10.81
CA GLU A 250 8.74 25.93 -9.56
C GLU A 250 8.29 27.39 -9.55
N ALA A 251 8.30 28.08 -10.69
CA ALA A 251 7.79 29.45 -10.80
C ALA A 251 6.26 29.50 -10.61
N GLU A 252 5.52 28.58 -11.24
CA GLU A 252 4.06 28.45 -11.08
C GLU A 252 3.66 28.11 -9.64
N GLU A 253 4.38 27.19 -8.98
CA GLU A 253 4.15 26.85 -7.58
C GLU A 253 4.44 28.04 -6.66
N ARG A 254 5.50 28.81 -6.93
CA ARG A 254 5.82 30.03 -6.20
C ARG A 254 4.76 31.11 -6.39
N GLN A 255 4.22 31.26 -7.59
CA GLN A 255 3.10 32.16 -7.86
C GLN A 255 1.84 31.74 -7.10
N LYS A 256 1.45 30.46 -7.18
CA LYS A 256 0.30 29.93 -6.44
C LYS A 256 0.44 30.12 -4.93
N MET A 257 1.64 29.88 -4.39
CA MET A 257 1.91 30.15 -2.98
C MET A 257 1.80 31.64 -2.63
N ALA A 258 2.31 32.55 -3.48
CA ALA A 258 2.18 33.99 -3.28
C ALA A 258 0.73 34.47 -3.37
N GLU A 259 -0.06 33.93 -4.31
CA GLU A 259 -1.50 34.20 -4.44
C GLU A 259 -2.28 33.69 -3.23
N GLN A 260 -1.96 32.48 -2.74
CA GLN A 260 -2.55 31.94 -1.51
C GLN A 260 -2.23 32.81 -0.30
N MET A 261 -0.97 33.26 -0.15
CA MET A 261 -0.59 34.18 0.92
C MET A 261 -1.33 35.52 0.84
N LEU A 262 -1.50 36.08 -0.36
CA LEU A 262 -2.26 37.31 -0.57
C LEU A 262 -3.75 37.12 -0.25
N ALA A 263 -4.33 36.00 -0.68
CA ALA A 263 -5.72 35.65 -0.37
C ALA A 263 -5.95 35.45 1.13
N ASP A 264 -5.02 34.79 1.83
CA ASP A 264 -5.07 34.64 3.29
C ASP A 264 -4.92 35.99 4.01
N GLN A 265 -4.10 36.90 3.48
CA GLN A 265 -3.95 38.27 4.01
C GLN A 265 -5.23 39.11 3.82
N ILE A 266 -5.95 38.94 2.71
CA ILE A 266 -7.24 39.59 2.45
C ILE A 266 -8.34 38.99 3.33
N ASN A 267 -8.34 37.67 3.53
CA ASN A 267 -9.38 36.95 4.28
C ASN A 267 -9.22 37.06 5.82
N THR A 268 -8.07 37.50 6.31
CA THR A 268 -7.82 37.78 7.74
C THR A 268 -8.20 39.20 8.18
N GLY A 269 -8.80 40.01 7.31
CA GLY A 269 -9.51 41.23 7.73
C GLY A 269 -8.64 42.34 8.35
N TYR A 270 -7.37 42.45 7.97
CA TYR A 270 -6.48 43.54 8.41
C TYR A 270 -6.59 44.81 7.55
N GLY A 271 -7.83 45.22 7.28
CA GLY A 271 -8.18 46.46 6.59
C GLY A 271 -8.75 47.55 7.50
N GLN A 272 -8.71 47.40 8.83
CA GLN A 272 -9.05 48.47 9.76
C GLN A 272 -7.79 49.15 10.28
N GLN A 273 -7.72 50.47 10.05
CA GLN A 273 -6.76 51.39 10.64
C GLN A 273 -6.68 51.16 12.16
N VAL A 274 -5.52 50.69 12.63
CA VAL A 274 -5.23 50.57 14.06
C VAL A 274 -4.97 51.99 14.58
N LEU A 275 -5.95 52.54 15.30
CA LEU A 275 -5.77 53.70 16.15
C LEU A 275 -4.67 53.40 17.18
N GLN A 276 -3.71 54.30 17.25
CA GLN A 276 -2.54 54.23 18.12
C GLN A 276 -2.97 54.52 19.57
N ASP A 277 -3.09 53.50 20.40
CA ASP A 277 -3.27 53.67 21.85
C ASP A 277 -1.89 53.87 22.52
N PRO A 278 -1.60 55.05 23.10
CA PRO A 278 -0.28 55.38 23.65
C PRO A 278 0.07 54.67 24.97
N THR A 279 -0.84 53.88 25.53
CA THR A 279 -0.73 53.35 26.92
C THR A 279 0.10 52.07 27.07
N ALA A 280 0.63 51.49 25.98
CA ALA A 280 1.36 50.21 26.02
C ALA A 280 2.90 50.32 26.05
N ALA A 281 3.45 51.50 26.37
CA ALA A 281 4.89 51.69 26.52
C ALA A 281 5.36 51.20 27.90
N GLY A 282 5.78 49.94 27.99
CA GLY A 282 6.42 49.36 29.20
C GLY A 282 6.07 47.90 29.52
N GLN A 283 5.10 47.30 28.82
CA GLN A 283 4.72 45.89 29.03
C GLN A 283 5.73 44.92 28.38
N TRP A 284 6.07 43.82 29.07
CA TRP A 284 6.94 42.75 28.54
C TRP A 284 6.46 42.28 27.16
N TYR A 285 7.40 41.97 26.27
CA TYR A 285 7.18 41.71 24.82
C TYR A 285 5.95 40.83 24.51
N PHE A 286 5.70 39.79 25.30
CA PHE A 286 4.60 38.84 25.10
C PHE A 286 3.22 39.32 25.60
N TYR A 287 3.14 40.42 26.35
CA TYR A 287 1.89 41.02 26.80
C TYR A 287 1.45 42.19 25.90
N ASN A 288 2.35 42.74 25.09
CA ASN A 288 2.01 43.73 24.09
C ASN A 288 1.56 43.05 22.80
N ALA A 289 0.23 43.06 22.55
CA ALA A 289 -0.36 42.43 21.37
C ALA A 289 0.21 42.99 20.05
N ASN A 290 0.54 44.28 19.98
CA ASN A 290 1.10 44.91 18.79
C ASN A 290 2.52 44.40 18.50
N VAL A 291 3.36 44.32 19.54
CA VAL A 291 4.75 43.86 19.42
C VAL A 291 4.81 42.36 19.11
N ARG A 292 3.94 41.54 19.72
CA ARG A 292 3.82 40.12 19.34
C ARG A 292 3.42 39.94 17.88
N THR A 293 2.45 40.72 17.40
CA THR A 293 1.96 40.62 16.02
C THR A 293 3.05 41.05 15.03
N GLN A 294 3.78 42.12 15.33
CA GLN A 294 4.97 42.52 14.55
C GLN A 294 6.05 41.43 14.57
N GLY A 295 6.34 40.85 15.74
CA GLY A 295 7.26 39.73 15.90
C GLY A 295 6.89 38.51 15.08
N GLU A 296 5.61 38.16 15.05
CA GLU A 296 5.08 37.08 14.24
C GLU A 296 5.25 37.37 12.73
N MET A 297 4.94 38.60 12.30
CA MET A 297 5.17 39.01 10.91
C MET A 297 6.65 38.97 10.54
N GLU A 298 7.55 39.48 11.37
CA GLU A 298 9.00 39.43 11.11
C GLU A 298 9.52 37.99 11.09
N PHE A 299 9.01 37.14 11.98
CA PHE A 299 9.34 35.72 12.01
C PHE A 299 8.90 35.02 10.74
N ARG A 300 7.64 35.22 10.31
CA ARG A 300 7.12 34.67 9.04
C ARG A 300 7.85 35.24 7.83
N ARG A 301 8.24 36.51 7.84
CA ARG A 301 9.04 37.14 6.77
C ARG A 301 10.43 36.52 6.67
N LYS A 302 11.08 36.27 7.80
CA LYS A 302 12.46 35.77 7.85
C LYS A 302 12.55 34.25 7.67
N TRP A 303 11.54 33.51 8.11
CA TRP A 303 11.58 32.05 8.20
C TRP A 303 10.44 31.33 7.48
N GLY A 304 9.37 32.00 7.07
CA GLY A 304 8.17 31.39 6.50
C GLY A 304 7.25 30.74 7.55
N ASN A 305 6.23 30.01 7.10
CA ASN A 305 5.38 29.20 7.99
C ASN A 305 6.13 27.95 8.45
N ARG A 306 6.74 28.02 9.64
CA ARG A 306 7.45 26.90 10.24
C ARG A 306 6.51 26.09 11.12
N LYS A 307 6.51 24.77 10.93
CA LYS A 307 5.83 23.83 11.82
C LYS A 307 6.47 23.90 13.20
N LEU A 308 5.67 23.75 14.26
CA LEU A 308 6.17 23.66 15.63
C LEU A 308 6.81 22.28 15.83
N GLU A 309 8.13 22.23 15.68
CA GLU A 309 8.93 21.02 15.83
C GLU A 309 10.37 21.38 16.24
N ASP A 310 11.08 20.45 16.88
CA ASP A 310 12.46 20.67 17.29
C ASP A 310 13.37 20.91 16.08
N ASN A 311 14.39 21.76 16.23
CA ASN A 311 15.32 22.14 15.16
C ASN A 311 14.68 22.83 13.94
N TRP A 312 13.53 23.50 14.10
CA TRP A 312 12.79 24.20 13.02
C TRP A 312 13.62 25.19 12.18
N ARG A 313 14.78 25.64 12.68
CA ARG A 313 15.69 26.59 12.00
C ARG A 313 16.57 25.96 10.91
N ARG A 314 16.59 24.64 10.73
CA ARG A 314 17.43 23.96 9.72
C ARG A 314 16.63 23.63 8.45
N LEU A 315 17.12 24.05 7.28
CA LEU A 315 16.50 23.77 5.97
C LEU A 315 16.71 22.33 5.48
N ASN A 316 17.85 21.70 5.81
CA ASN A 316 18.11 20.28 5.56
C ASN A 316 18.15 19.53 6.89
N LYS A 317 17.07 18.80 7.17
CA LYS A 317 17.07 17.73 8.17
C LYS A 317 17.16 16.43 7.38
N GLY A 318 18.28 15.72 7.48
CA GLY A 318 18.34 14.33 7.05
C GLY A 318 17.20 13.56 7.73
N VAL A 319 16.48 12.78 6.94
CA VAL A 319 15.22 12.09 7.27
C VAL A 319 15.25 11.52 8.69
N SER A 320 14.43 12.07 9.58
CA SER A 320 13.94 11.40 10.79
C SER A 320 12.69 12.09 11.35
N ALA A 321 11.59 11.32 11.28
CA ALA A 321 10.35 11.38 12.08
C ALA A 321 9.46 12.63 12.05
N GLY A 322 8.42 12.62 11.18
CA GLY A 322 7.24 13.50 11.24
C GLY A 322 6.48 13.57 9.90
N PRO A 323 5.13 13.59 9.88
CA PRO A 323 4.30 12.98 8.83
C PRO A 323 4.45 13.64 7.46
N ALA A 324 4.67 12.79 6.46
CA ALA A 324 4.95 13.14 5.07
C ALA A 324 3.70 13.64 4.35
N GLU A 325 3.73 14.89 3.91
CA GLU A 325 3.06 15.30 2.67
C GLU A 325 4.05 15.14 1.53
N SER A 326 3.67 14.29 0.58
CA SER A 326 4.08 14.27 -0.83
C SER A 326 5.49 14.79 -1.16
N ASN A 327 6.47 13.90 -1.08
CA ASN A 327 7.62 13.85 -1.98
C ASN A 327 7.90 12.38 -2.30
N LEU A 328 7.16 11.85 -3.27
CA LEU A 328 7.46 10.58 -3.93
C LEU A 328 8.58 10.82 -4.95
N ALA A 329 9.82 10.92 -4.46
CA ALA A 329 11.02 10.86 -5.28
C ALA A 329 12.28 10.55 -4.46
N GLU A 330 12.28 9.54 -3.59
CA GLU A 330 13.52 8.88 -3.14
C GLU A 330 13.22 7.61 -2.35
N ALA A 331 12.99 6.49 -3.05
CA ALA A 331 12.97 5.17 -2.44
C ALA A 331 13.81 4.21 -3.28
N GLY A 332 15.12 4.22 -3.04
CA GLY A 332 16.03 3.29 -3.73
C GLY A 332 17.51 3.63 -3.62
N ARG A 333 18.04 3.85 -2.41
CA ARG A 333 19.50 3.79 -2.18
C ARG A 333 19.79 3.11 -0.84
N ASN A 334 19.91 1.78 -0.89
CA ASN A 334 20.79 1.06 0.02
C ASN A 334 22.11 0.83 -0.74
N GLY A 335 23.16 1.49 -0.28
CA GLY A 335 24.50 1.42 -0.84
C GLY A 335 25.40 2.42 -0.13
N THR A 336 26.22 1.90 0.78
CA THR A 336 27.51 2.40 1.29
C THR A 336 27.79 3.91 1.26
N GLN A 337 28.05 4.46 2.46
CA GLN A 337 28.66 5.77 2.67
C GLN A 337 29.98 5.90 1.89
N GLU A 338 29.94 6.61 0.76
CA GLU A 338 31.11 7.26 0.16
C GLU A 338 30.75 8.71 -0.18
N GLU A 339 31.63 9.60 0.32
CA GLU A 339 31.79 11.04 0.09
C GLU A 339 30.58 11.87 -0.38
N ALA A 340 30.12 12.76 0.51
CA ALA A 340 29.16 13.82 0.21
C ALA A 340 29.76 14.88 -0.74
N GLY A 341 29.83 14.57 -2.04
CA GLY A 341 29.98 15.56 -3.10
C GLY A 341 28.79 16.53 -3.10
N LYS A 342 29.03 17.80 -3.42
CA LYS A 342 27.99 18.84 -3.58
C LYS A 342 26.79 18.25 -4.34
N ALA A 343 25.60 18.31 -3.72
CA ALA A 343 24.36 17.92 -4.40
C ALA A 343 24.19 18.79 -5.66
N LEU A 344 24.20 18.14 -6.83
CA LEU A 344 23.97 18.80 -8.11
C LEU A 344 22.53 19.33 -8.15
N SER A 345 22.36 20.52 -8.71
CA SER A 345 21.03 21.13 -8.86
C SER A 345 20.26 20.42 -9.97
N ASN A 346 18.97 20.12 -9.76
CA ASN A 346 18.05 19.64 -10.81
C ASN A 346 17.82 20.64 -11.95
N LYS A 347 18.46 21.82 -11.89
CA LYS A 347 18.51 22.85 -12.95
C LYS A 347 19.84 22.86 -13.71
N SER A 348 20.73 21.92 -13.43
CA SER A 348 22.02 21.79 -14.12
C SER A 348 22.01 20.55 -15.00
N ARG A 349 22.74 20.59 -16.13
CA ARG A 349 22.80 19.44 -17.05
C ARG A 349 23.50 18.25 -16.43
N GLU A 350 24.53 18.50 -15.63
CA GLU A 350 25.35 17.50 -14.95
C GLU A 350 24.51 16.60 -14.04
N PHE A 351 23.44 17.14 -13.44
CA PHE A 351 22.50 16.38 -12.65
C PHE A 351 21.84 15.23 -13.45
N TYR A 352 21.42 15.51 -14.69
CA TYR A 352 20.75 14.54 -15.56
C TYR A 352 21.73 13.59 -16.25
N LEU A 353 22.94 14.07 -16.57
CA LEU A 353 23.95 13.25 -17.25
C LEU A 353 24.54 12.14 -16.37
N LYS A 354 24.53 12.31 -15.04
CA LYS A 354 25.18 11.40 -14.08
C LYS A 354 24.72 9.94 -14.19
N ASP A 355 23.42 9.72 -14.40
CA ASP A 355 22.83 8.39 -14.34
C ASP A 355 22.71 7.73 -15.74
N ILE A 356 23.13 8.39 -16.81
CA ILE A 356 23.01 7.88 -18.19
C ILE A 356 24.13 6.86 -18.48
N PRO A 357 23.81 5.62 -18.91
CA PRO A 357 24.79 4.58 -19.15
C PRO A 357 25.50 4.76 -20.51
N PHE A 358 26.48 5.65 -20.59
CA PHE A 358 27.20 5.92 -21.84
C PHE A 358 28.13 4.79 -22.30
N THR A 359 28.62 3.96 -21.38
CA THR A 359 29.56 2.87 -21.68
C THR A 359 28.84 1.51 -21.73
N ASP A 360 29.41 0.55 -22.46
CA ASP A 360 28.84 -0.80 -22.56
C ASP A 360 28.70 -1.48 -21.20
N SER A 361 29.67 -1.29 -20.31
CA SER A 361 29.62 -1.83 -18.94
C SER A 361 28.45 -1.24 -18.13
N LEU A 362 28.20 0.06 -18.23
CA LEU A 362 27.06 0.69 -17.56
C LEU A 362 25.72 0.27 -18.18
N ARG A 363 25.69 0.06 -19.51
CA ARG A 363 24.51 -0.48 -20.20
C ARG A 363 24.20 -1.90 -19.76
N GLU A 364 25.21 -2.74 -19.60
CA GLU A 364 25.04 -4.10 -19.09
C GLU A 364 24.46 -4.13 -17.67
N ILE A 365 24.94 -3.24 -16.78
CA ILE A 365 24.37 -3.10 -15.43
C ILE A 365 22.90 -2.64 -15.50
N SER A 366 22.59 -1.68 -16.36
CA SER A 366 21.22 -1.20 -16.60
C SER A 366 20.33 -2.33 -17.13
N SER A 367 20.82 -3.11 -18.09
CA SER A 367 20.15 -4.29 -18.66
C SER A 367 19.84 -5.35 -17.60
N LYS A 368 20.78 -5.65 -16.69
CA LYS A 368 20.54 -6.58 -15.56
C LYS A 368 19.43 -6.09 -14.62
N ARG A 369 19.33 -4.79 -14.38
CA ARG A 369 18.23 -4.21 -13.59
C ARG A 369 16.88 -4.38 -14.28
N ILE A 370 16.83 -4.20 -15.60
CA ILE A 370 15.60 -4.42 -16.39
C ILE A 370 15.24 -5.91 -16.39
N GLU A 371 16.21 -6.79 -16.58
CA GLU A 371 16.05 -8.25 -16.55
C GLU A 371 15.43 -8.72 -15.23
N GLU A 372 16.02 -8.34 -14.10
CA GLU A 372 15.50 -8.66 -12.76
C GLU A 372 14.11 -8.05 -12.54
N ALA A 373 13.91 -6.79 -12.94
CA ALA A 373 12.64 -6.10 -12.75
C ALA A 373 11.50 -6.70 -13.58
N LEU A 374 11.77 -7.16 -14.82
CA LEU A 374 10.79 -7.86 -15.65
C LEU A 374 10.39 -9.20 -15.02
N PHE A 375 11.37 -9.95 -14.51
CA PHE A 375 11.10 -11.22 -13.84
C PHE A 375 10.24 -11.02 -12.59
N ASN A 376 10.65 -10.08 -11.73
CA ASN A 376 9.96 -9.76 -10.49
C ASN A 376 8.54 -9.21 -10.76
N ALA A 377 8.37 -8.33 -11.74
CA ALA A 377 7.05 -7.85 -12.14
C ALA A 377 6.16 -9.00 -12.63
N GLY A 378 6.68 -9.90 -13.48
CA GLY A 378 5.95 -11.07 -13.96
C GLY A 378 5.48 -11.98 -12.81
N THR A 379 6.36 -12.24 -11.85
CA THR A 379 6.06 -13.06 -10.67
C THR A 379 5.03 -12.38 -9.76
N LEU A 380 5.15 -11.07 -9.53
CA LEU A 380 4.17 -10.30 -8.74
C LEU A 380 2.79 -10.30 -9.41
N TYR A 381 2.73 -10.09 -10.73
CA TYR A 381 1.47 -10.19 -11.48
C TYR A 381 0.81 -11.56 -11.30
N LEU A 382 1.58 -12.63 -11.43
CA LEU A 382 1.06 -14.00 -11.36
C LEU A 382 0.62 -14.38 -9.94
N GLU A 383 1.52 -14.24 -8.97
CA GLU A 383 1.33 -14.81 -7.63
C GLU A 383 0.58 -13.89 -6.67
N LYS A 384 0.72 -12.57 -6.83
CA LYS A 384 0.21 -11.59 -5.85
C LYS A 384 -1.01 -10.83 -6.34
N LEU A 385 -1.11 -10.60 -7.66
CA LEU A 385 -2.22 -9.85 -8.25
C LEU A 385 -3.22 -10.74 -9.01
N ASN A 386 -2.86 -12.00 -9.30
CA ASN A 386 -3.68 -12.90 -10.13
C ASN A 386 -3.99 -12.31 -11.52
N GLU A 387 -2.98 -11.72 -12.15
CA GLU A 387 -3.03 -11.09 -13.48
C GLU A 387 -2.20 -11.90 -14.49
N PRO A 388 -2.64 -13.11 -14.89
CA PRO A 388 -1.82 -14.06 -15.65
C PRO A 388 -1.40 -13.53 -17.03
N LEU A 389 -2.23 -12.71 -17.68
CA LEU A 389 -1.89 -12.15 -19.00
C LEU A 389 -0.80 -11.07 -18.91
N LEU A 390 -0.84 -10.24 -17.86
CA LEU A 390 0.22 -9.26 -17.61
C LEU A 390 1.53 -9.95 -17.24
N ALA A 391 1.45 -10.99 -16.41
CA ALA A 391 2.59 -11.84 -16.08
C ALA A 391 3.24 -12.44 -17.34
N ALA A 392 2.44 -13.04 -18.23
CA ALA A 392 2.92 -13.57 -19.49
C ALA A 392 3.58 -12.52 -20.37
N GLY A 393 3.05 -11.29 -20.38
CA GLY A 393 3.66 -10.15 -21.08
C GLY A 393 5.07 -9.85 -20.56
N SER A 394 5.24 -9.74 -19.23
CA SER A 394 6.53 -9.49 -18.60
C SER A 394 7.55 -10.61 -18.86
N PHE A 395 7.15 -11.88 -18.72
CA PHE A 395 8.04 -13.01 -18.98
C PHE A 395 8.44 -13.13 -20.45
N ARG A 396 7.52 -12.90 -21.39
CA ARG A 396 7.85 -12.88 -22.83
C ARG A 396 8.84 -11.77 -23.15
N GLU A 397 8.66 -10.59 -22.56
CA GLU A 397 9.57 -9.47 -22.79
C GLU A 397 10.96 -9.75 -22.22
N LEU A 398 11.05 -10.41 -21.06
CA LEU A 398 12.32 -10.88 -20.50
C LEU A 398 13.04 -11.81 -21.47
N ILE A 399 12.36 -12.85 -21.95
CA ILE A 399 12.95 -13.87 -22.84
C ILE A 399 13.37 -13.23 -24.17
N ARG A 400 12.55 -12.32 -24.70
CA ARG A 400 12.82 -11.63 -25.97
C ARG A 400 14.05 -10.71 -25.88
N ARG A 401 14.24 -10.03 -24.74
CA ARG A 401 15.35 -9.07 -24.55
C ARG A 401 16.64 -9.73 -24.06
N PHE A 402 16.54 -10.74 -23.19
CA PHE A 402 17.66 -11.29 -22.44
C PHE A 402 17.79 -12.80 -22.67
N HIS A 403 18.26 -13.18 -23.86
CA HIS A 403 18.51 -14.57 -24.21
C HIS A 403 19.61 -15.16 -23.32
N GLY A 404 19.36 -16.32 -22.72
CA GLY A 404 20.31 -16.97 -21.81
C GLY A 404 20.29 -16.39 -20.39
N SER A 405 19.31 -15.54 -20.07
CA SER A 405 19.06 -15.06 -18.71
C SER A 405 19.00 -16.22 -17.71
N SER A 406 19.53 -15.99 -16.50
CA SER A 406 19.39 -16.94 -15.39
C SER A 406 17.93 -17.16 -14.97
N TYR A 407 17.05 -16.20 -15.28
CA TYR A 407 15.61 -16.27 -15.03
C TYR A 407 14.83 -16.95 -16.16
N GLU A 408 15.44 -17.13 -17.35
CA GLU A 408 14.74 -17.66 -18.53
C GLU A 408 14.08 -19.03 -18.28
N PRO A 409 14.72 -20.03 -17.64
CA PRO A 409 14.08 -21.31 -17.37
C PRO A 409 12.81 -21.19 -16.52
N GLN A 410 12.86 -20.34 -15.48
CA GLN A 410 11.70 -20.10 -14.61
C GLN A 410 10.61 -19.30 -15.32
N ALA A 411 10.99 -18.31 -16.14
CA ALA A 411 10.05 -17.54 -16.94
C ALA A 411 9.30 -18.44 -17.94
N LEU A 412 9.99 -19.38 -18.60
CA LEU A 412 9.36 -20.37 -19.50
C LEU A 412 8.41 -21.31 -18.75
N TYR A 413 8.80 -21.78 -17.56
CA TYR A 413 7.93 -22.59 -16.70
C TYR A 413 6.68 -21.83 -16.24
N ASN A 414 6.84 -20.56 -15.86
CA ASN A 414 5.73 -19.69 -15.48
C ASN A 414 4.80 -19.43 -16.67
N LEU A 415 5.34 -19.25 -17.88
CA LEU A 415 4.54 -19.14 -19.11
C LEU A 415 3.77 -20.43 -19.39
N TYR A 416 4.40 -21.60 -19.29
CA TYR A 416 3.70 -22.89 -19.37
C TYR A 416 2.55 -22.98 -18.37
N SER A 417 2.79 -22.59 -17.11
CA SER A 417 1.80 -22.64 -16.04
C SER A 417 0.63 -21.69 -16.31
N VAL A 418 0.91 -20.46 -16.76
CA VAL A 418 -0.09 -19.47 -17.15
C VAL A 418 -0.97 -19.99 -18.29
N PHE A 419 -0.36 -20.48 -19.38
CA PHE A 419 -1.12 -20.93 -20.55
C PHE A 419 -1.88 -22.22 -20.29
N SER A 420 -1.35 -23.10 -19.43
CA SER A 420 -2.06 -24.29 -18.96
C SER A 420 -3.30 -23.91 -18.14
N GLY A 421 -3.17 -22.97 -17.20
CA GLY A 421 -4.29 -22.48 -16.39
C GLY A 421 -5.37 -21.76 -17.21
N LEU A 422 -5.00 -21.14 -18.34
CA LEU A 422 -5.92 -20.52 -19.29
C LEU A 422 -6.54 -21.51 -20.31
N GLY A 423 -6.19 -22.81 -20.24
CA GLY A 423 -6.68 -23.82 -21.19
C GLY A 423 -6.09 -23.69 -22.60
N LYS A 424 -5.02 -22.90 -22.79
CA LYS A 424 -4.34 -22.71 -24.08
C LYS A 424 -3.24 -23.76 -24.26
N THR A 425 -3.65 -25.00 -24.45
CA THR A 425 -2.74 -26.17 -24.47
C THR A 425 -1.62 -26.05 -25.49
N THR A 426 -1.88 -25.51 -26.69
CA THR A 426 -0.86 -25.34 -27.73
C THR A 426 0.26 -24.40 -27.28
N ASP A 427 -0.09 -23.25 -26.70
CA ASP A 427 0.88 -22.27 -26.19
C ASP A 427 1.67 -22.87 -25.02
N ALA A 428 0.98 -23.55 -24.10
CA ALA A 428 1.60 -24.20 -22.96
C ALA A 428 2.64 -25.24 -23.43
N MET A 429 2.25 -26.15 -24.33
CA MET A 429 3.16 -27.16 -24.87
C MET A 429 4.36 -26.55 -25.60
N ALA A 430 4.18 -25.43 -26.31
CA ALA A 430 5.29 -24.72 -26.93
C ALA A 430 6.33 -24.26 -25.90
N TYR A 431 5.90 -23.65 -24.79
CA TYR A 431 6.82 -23.23 -23.72
C TYR A 431 7.46 -24.40 -22.97
N ARG A 432 6.70 -25.48 -22.71
CA ARG A 432 7.25 -26.72 -22.15
C ARG A 432 8.37 -27.27 -23.03
N ASN A 433 8.10 -27.44 -24.32
CA ASN A 433 9.06 -28.00 -25.27
C ASN A 433 10.32 -27.13 -25.38
N LEU A 434 10.15 -25.80 -25.39
CA LEU A 434 11.26 -24.85 -25.42
C LEU A 434 12.12 -24.96 -24.14
N LEU A 435 11.48 -25.03 -22.97
CA LEU A 435 12.18 -25.21 -21.69
C LEU A 435 12.96 -26.52 -21.66
N THR A 436 12.34 -27.63 -22.03
CA THR A 436 12.97 -28.95 -21.98
C THR A 436 14.07 -29.12 -23.03
N ALA A 437 13.94 -28.48 -24.20
CA ALA A 437 14.96 -28.54 -25.25
C ALA A 437 16.17 -27.67 -24.91
N LYS A 438 15.96 -26.46 -24.36
CA LYS A 438 17.04 -25.51 -24.08
C LYS A 438 17.72 -25.74 -22.72
N TYR A 439 16.98 -26.26 -21.73
CA TYR A 439 17.45 -26.42 -20.35
C TYR A 439 17.12 -27.80 -19.76
N PRO A 440 17.50 -28.92 -20.39
CA PRO A 440 17.07 -30.27 -19.99
C PRO A 440 17.42 -30.65 -18.55
N ASP A 441 18.53 -30.12 -18.01
CA ASP A 441 19.01 -30.42 -16.66
C ASP A 441 18.56 -29.40 -15.61
N ASN A 442 17.85 -28.34 -16.01
CA ASN A 442 17.34 -27.36 -15.06
C ASN A 442 16.17 -27.95 -14.26
N TYR A 443 16.09 -27.57 -12.97
CA TYR A 443 15.01 -27.97 -12.05
C TYR A 443 13.62 -27.87 -12.69
N TYR A 444 13.28 -26.75 -13.33
CA TYR A 444 11.96 -26.55 -13.90
C TYR A 444 11.66 -27.48 -15.09
N ALA A 445 12.68 -27.79 -15.91
CA ALA A 445 12.51 -28.73 -17.02
C ALA A 445 12.29 -30.16 -16.49
N ARG A 446 13.07 -30.57 -15.49
CA ARG A 446 12.95 -31.89 -14.84
C ARG A 446 11.59 -32.09 -14.19
N VAL A 447 11.06 -31.05 -13.52
CA VAL A 447 9.69 -31.08 -12.96
C VAL A 447 8.61 -31.29 -14.05
N LEU A 448 8.83 -30.86 -15.30
CA LEU A 448 7.87 -31.04 -16.38
C LEU A 448 8.03 -32.35 -17.17
N THR A 449 9.17 -33.02 -17.06
CA THR A 449 9.47 -34.25 -17.81
C THR A 449 9.37 -35.49 -16.94
N ASP A 450 9.65 -35.37 -15.65
CA ASP A 450 9.70 -36.47 -14.71
C ASP A 450 8.71 -36.23 -13.54
N PRO A 451 7.59 -36.97 -13.50
CA PRO A 451 6.61 -36.90 -12.43
C PRO A 451 7.16 -37.23 -11.03
N GLU A 452 8.22 -38.05 -10.94
CA GLU A 452 8.81 -38.51 -9.68
C GLU A 452 9.97 -37.61 -9.21
N TYR A 453 10.44 -36.67 -10.04
CA TYR A 453 11.60 -35.85 -9.75
C TYR A 453 11.48 -35.06 -8.44
N LEU A 454 10.29 -34.55 -8.11
CA LEU A 454 10.05 -33.84 -6.84
C LEU A 454 10.11 -34.77 -5.61
N GLU A 455 9.83 -36.05 -5.79
CA GLU A 455 9.95 -37.06 -4.74
C GLU A 455 11.40 -37.51 -4.60
N GLN A 456 12.08 -37.81 -5.70
CA GLN A 456 13.51 -38.11 -5.73
C GLN A 456 14.35 -36.99 -5.11
N LEU A 457 14.09 -35.72 -5.44
CA LEU A 457 14.79 -34.57 -4.86
C LEU A 457 14.53 -34.46 -3.35
N ARG A 458 13.30 -34.74 -2.89
CA ARG A 458 12.98 -34.78 -1.46
C ARG A 458 13.72 -35.90 -0.75
N GLU A 459 13.81 -37.08 -1.36
CA GLU A 459 14.58 -38.20 -0.82
C GLU A 459 16.07 -37.89 -0.76
N GLU A 460 16.64 -37.29 -1.81
CA GLU A 460 18.04 -36.85 -1.82
C GLU A 460 18.31 -35.81 -0.72
N GLN A 461 17.43 -34.82 -0.54
CA GLN A 461 17.54 -33.83 0.54
C GLN A 461 17.40 -34.45 1.94
N GLN A 462 16.61 -35.53 2.09
CA GLN A 462 16.46 -36.23 3.36
C GLN A 462 17.57 -37.25 3.63
N LYS A 463 18.32 -37.69 2.62
CA LYS A 463 19.35 -38.72 2.75
C LYS A 463 20.42 -38.39 3.81
N PRO A 464 20.98 -37.16 3.91
CA PRO A 464 21.93 -36.82 4.97
C PRO A 464 21.30 -36.89 6.38
N LEU A 465 20.05 -36.44 6.52
CA LEU A 465 19.30 -36.51 7.78
C LEU A 465 19.02 -37.96 8.20
N ARG A 466 18.62 -38.83 7.26
CA ARG A 466 18.41 -40.27 7.54
C ARG A 466 19.71 -40.95 7.95
N ARG A 467 20.81 -40.68 7.23
CA ARG A 467 22.15 -41.19 7.58
C ARG A 467 22.58 -40.73 8.97
N TYR A 468 22.36 -39.47 9.32
CA TYR A 468 22.63 -38.97 10.67
C TYR A 468 21.79 -39.69 11.72
N GLN A 469 20.51 -39.93 11.43
CA GLN A 469 19.60 -40.62 12.34
C GLN A 469 20.00 -42.08 12.56
N GLU A 470 20.51 -42.78 11.54
CA GLU A 470 21.09 -44.12 11.68
C GLU A 470 22.29 -44.12 12.64
N VAL A 471 23.24 -43.20 12.44
CA VAL A 471 24.41 -43.06 13.34
C VAL A 471 23.99 -42.68 14.76
N TYR A 472 22.96 -41.85 14.91
CA TYR A 472 22.39 -41.53 16.22
C TYR A 472 21.74 -42.74 16.89
N ASN A 473 21.02 -43.56 16.14
CA ASN A 473 20.44 -44.80 16.65
C ASN A 473 21.52 -45.81 17.06
N ASP A 474 22.63 -45.90 16.33
CA ASP A 474 23.79 -46.70 16.74
C ASP A 474 24.35 -46.25 18.10
N TYR A 475 24.41 -44.93 18.33
CA TYR A 475 24.82 -44.38 19.61
C TYR A 475 23.84 -44.74 20.74
N LEU A 476 22.53 -44.67 20.49
CA LEU A 476 21.51 -45.08 21.47
C LEU A 476 21.57 -46.58 21.78
N GLN A 477 22.02 -47.39 20.82
CA GLN A 477 22.22 -48.83 20.97
C GLN A 477 23.62 -49.19 21.48
N GLU A 478 24.38 -48.20 21.96
CA GLU A 478 25.72 -48.34 22.53
C GLU A 478 26.78 -48.93 21.58
N ARG A 479 26.54 -48.88 20.27
CA ARG A 479 27.50 -49.26 19.20
C ARG A 479 28.54 -48.16 18.95
N PHE A 480 29.32 -47.83 19.99
CA PHE A 480 30.22 -46.66 19.96
C PHE A 480 31.35 -46.74 18.91
N PRO A 481 32.02 -47.89 18.66
CA PRO A 481 33.01 -48.00 17.59
C PRO A 481 32.43 -47.71 16.20
N GLU A 482 31.22 -48.21 15.92
CA GLU A 482 30.50 -48.01 14.67
C GLU A 482 30.10 -46.53 14.49
N VAL A 483 29.61 -45.88 15.55
CA VAL A 483 29.32 -44.44 15.56
C VAL A 483 30.55 -43.63 15.18
N ILE A 484 31.72 -43.96 15.74
CA ILE A 484 32.96 -43.24 15.45
C ILE A 484 33.36 -43.44 13.98
N ALA A 485 33.26 -44.66 13.46
CA ALA A 485 33.61 -44.97 12.08
C ALA A 485 32.67 -44.25 11.09
N LEU A 486 31.36 -44.40 11.26
CA LEU A 486 30.34 -43.82 10.38
C LEU A 486 30.32 -42.30 10.44
N ALA A 487 30.45 -41.71 11.64
CA ALA A 487 30.57 -40.25 11.78
C ALA A 487 31.86 -39.73 11.12
N THR A 488 32.98 -40.47 11.21
CA THR A 488 34.24 -40.08 10.53
C THR A 488 34.11 -40.14 9.02
N GLN A 489 33.39 -41.14 8.50
CA GLN A 489 33.10 -41.26 7.08
C GLN A 489 32.18 -40.12 6.60
N ALA A 490 31.08 -39.86 7.31
CA ALA A 490 30.17 -38.77 6.99
C ALA A 490 30.89 -37.41 6.96
N LEU A 491 31.76 -37.14 7.93
CA LEU A 491 32.57 -35.90 7.99
C LEU A 491 33.58 -35.75 6.83
N ARG A 492 33.94 -36.83 6.13
CA ARG A 492 34.82 -36.78 4.94
C ARG A 492 34.02 -36.61 3.65
N GLU A 493 32.83 -37.20 3.58
CA GLU A 493 32.01 -37.25 2.36
C GLU A 493 31.03 -36.07 2.27
N GLU A 494 30.50 -35.60 3.40
CA GLU A 494 29.51 -34.53 3.44
C GLU A 494 30.19 -33.16 3.57
N LYS A 495 29.92 -32.29 2.59
CA LYS A 495 30.32 -30.87 2.63
C LYS A 495 29.27 -29.96 3.27
N ASP A 496 28.14 -30.52 3.69
CA ASP A 496 27.04 -29.77 4.29
C ASP A 496 27.41 -29.32 5.71
N THR A 497 27.55 -28.00 5.86
CA THR A 497 27.99 -27.36 7.11
C THR A 497 26.97 -27.52 8.25
N SER A 498 25.71 -27.83 7.94
CA SER A 498 24.62 -27.87 8.94
C SER A 498 24.65 -29.12 9.83
N LEU A 499 25.16 -30.26 9.33
CA LEU A 499 25.23 -31.53 10.08
C LEU A 499 26.63 -31.84 10.62
N THR A 500 27.68 -31.17 10.12
CA THR A 500 29.07 -31.35 10.55
C THR A 500 29.24 -31.27 12.07
N SER A 501 28.73 -30.21 12.70
CA SER A 501 28.84 -30.04 14.16
C SER A 501 28.09 -31.14 14.93
N ARG A 502 27.00 -31.66 14.38
CA ARG A 502 26.21 -32.74 15.01
C ARG A 502 26.94 -34.08 14.96
N TYR A 503 27.57 -34.41 13.83
CA TYR A 503 28.41 -35.61 13.70
C TYR A 503 29.65 -35.53 14.59
N LEU A 504 30.33 -34.38 14.64
CA LEU A 504 31.49 -34.17 15.52
C LEU A 504 31.10 -34.34 16.99
N TYR A 505 29.96 -33.78 17.41
CA TYR A 505 29.47 -33.92 18.77
C TYR A 505 29.13 -35.37 19.13
N LEU A 506 28.39 -36.07 18.26
CA LEU A 506 28.03 -37.47 18.48
C LEU A 506 29.26 -38.38 18.54
N LYS A 507 30.26 -38.13 17.68
CA LYS A 507 31.56 -38.80 17.69
C LYS A 507 32.34 -38.53 18.97
N ALA A 508 32.33 -37.30 19.47
CA ALA A 508 32.94 -36.95 20.75
C ALA A 508 32.28 -37.70 21.92
N LEU A 509 30.94 -37.74 21.97
CA LEU A 509 30.20 -38.50 22.98
C LEU A 509 30.53 -40.00 22.92
N ALA A 510 30.65 -40.58 21.73
CA ALA A 510 31.06 -41.97 21.57
C ALA A 510 32.48 -42.24 22.11
N PHE A 511 33.45 -41.36 21.82
CA PHE A 511 34.80 -41.45 22.42
C PHE A 511 34.79 -41.37 23.95
N ALA A 512 33.92 -40.53 24.51
CA ALA A 512 33.75 -40.43 25.97
C ALA A 512 33.29 -41.76 26.57
N ARG A 513 32.35 -42.45 25.92
CA ARG A 513 31.78 -43.72 26.38
C ARG A 513 32.78 -44.88 26.35
N ILE A 514 33.75 -44.86 25.45
CA ILE A 514 34.84 -45.85 25.37
C ILE A 514 36.14 -45.41 26.06
N ASN A 515 36.08 -44.39 26.92
CA ASN A 515 37.21 -43.86 27.70
C ASN A 515 38.42 -43.33 26.87
N GLN A 516 38.21 -42.93 25.61
CA GLN A 516 39.26 -42.33 24.77
C GLN A 516 39.34 -40.81 24.96
N ARG A 517 39.93 -40.37 26.08
CA ARG A 517 39.96 -38.96 26.51
C ARG A 517 40.67 -38.01 25.55
N ASP A 518 41.78 -38.43 24.94
CA ASP A 518 42.54 -37.58 24.01
C ASP A 518 41.76 -37.34 22.71
N SER A 519 41.16 -38.39 22.15
CA SER A 519 40.30 -38.32 20.96
C SER A 519 39.03 -37.50 21.21
N LEU A 520 38.42 -37.63 22.40
CA LEU A 520 37.31 -36.79 22.84
C LEU A 520 37.70 -35.31 22.81
N ARG A 521 38.81 -34.95 23.48
CA ARG A 521 39.27 -33.57 23.57
C ARG A 521 39.61 -32.98 22.20
N SER A 522 40.30 -33.75 21.36
CA SER A 522 40.61 -33.34 19.99
C SER A 522 39.35 -33.10 19.15
N THR A 523 38.36 -33.98 19.26
CA THR A 523 37.09 -33.84 18.52
C THR A 523 36.29 -32.64 19.00
N LEU A 524 36.18 -32.41 20.30
CA LEU A 524 35.47 -31.24 20.86
C LEU A 524 36.14 -29.91 20.49
N ASN A 525 37.48 -29.85 20.47
CA ASN A 525 38.21 -28.67 20.03
C ASN A 525 38.02 -28.33 18.54
N THR A 526 37.49 -29.27 17.74
CA THR A 526 37.15 -29.02 16.33
C THR A 526 35.75 -28.42 16.17
N ILE A 527 34.91 -28.51 17.22
CA ILE A 527 33.54 -27.97 17.23
C ILE A 527 33.53 -26.49 17.67
N LEU A 528 34.44 -26.13 18.58
CA LEU A 528 34.67 -24.77 19.09
C LEU A 528 35.48 -23.94 18.08
#